data_AF-A0A933V5W2-F1
#
_entry.id   AF-A0A933V5W2-F1
#
_cell.length_a   1.000
_cell.length_b   1.000
_cell.length_c   1.000
_cell.angle_alpha   90.00
_cell.angle_beta   90.00
_cell.angle_gamma   90.00
#
_symmetry.space_group_name_H-M   'P 1'
#
loop_
_entity.id
_entity.type
_entity.pdbx_description
1 polymer ?
#
loop_
_entity_poly.entity_id
_entity_poly.type
_entity_poly.pdbx_seq_one_letter_code
_entity_poly.pdbx_strand_id
1 'polypeptide(L)' 'NKKYHKFLEKHVGITFPALFLERKIDGYQEVLLDNQIPTMIKTTKNLTGEIKIVKINKMTSDKLIGELK' A
#
# COMPACT_ATOMS: atom_id res chain seq x y z
N ASN A 1 -18.24 -1.31 -4.33
CA ASN A 1 -19.18 -1.84 -3.30
C ASN A 1 -18.98 -1.07 -2.00
N LYS A 2 -20.00 -0.41 -1.45
CA LYS A 2 -19.87 0.51 -0.29
C LYS A 2 -19.23 -0.16 0.95
N LYS A 3 -19.46 -1.46 1.15
CA LYS A 3 -18.90 -2.22 2.28
C LYS A 3 -17.38 -2.37 2.18
N TYR A 4 -16.88 -2.69 0.98
CA TYR A 4 -15.45 -2.84 0.74
C TYR A 4 -14.70 -1.51 0.87
N HIS A 5 -15.29 -0.43 0.34
CA HIS A 5 -14.72 0.91 0.46
C HIS A 5 -14.56 1.35 1.93
N LYS A 6 -15.61 1.16 2.75
CA LYS A 6 -15.55 1.40 4.20
C LYS A 6 -14.53 0.51 4.92
N PHE A 7 -14.29 -0.70 4.43
CA PHE A 7 -13.28 -1.58 4.98
C PHE A 7 -11.88 -1.03 4.69
N LEU A 8 -11.59 -0.64 3.44
CA LEU A 8 -10.32 -0.04 3.05
C LEU A 8 -10.04 1.27 3.80
N GLU A 9 -11.06 2.13 3.94
CA GLU A 9 -10.96 3.42 4.62
C GLU A 9 -10.41 3.30 6.06
N LYS A 10 -10.73 2.22 6.78
CA LYS A 10 -10.22 1.97 8.14
C LYS A 10 -8.71 1.82 8.21
N HIS A 11 -8.04 1.55 7.10
CA HIS A 11 -6.59 1.34 7.06
C HIS A 11 -5.83 2.66 6.87
N VAL A 12 -6.51 3.76 6.54
CA VAL A 12 -5.90 5.08 6.37
C VAL A 12 -5.36 5.58 7.71
N GLY A 13 -4.11 6.06 7.71
CA GLY A 13 -3.38 6.52 8.89
C GLY A 13 -2.64 5.41 9.65
N ILE A 14 -2.88 4.13 9.32
CA ILE A 14 -2.26 2.99 9.99
C ILE A 14 -0.97 2.58 9.26
N THR A 15 -0.04 1.99 10.02
CA THR A 15 1.22 1.46 9.51
C THR A 15 1.18 -0.07 9.49
N PHE A 16 1.69 -0.66 8.42
CA PHE A 16 1.72 -2.11 8.23
C PHE A 16 3.10 -2.56 7.77
N PRO A 17 3.55 -3.77 8.14
CA PRO A 17 4.56 -4.47 7.36
C PRO A 17 3.97 -4.83 5.99
N ALA A 18 4.76 -4.62 4.94
CA ALA A 18 4.33 -4.85 3.56
C ALA A 18 5.45 -5.44 2.73
N LEU A 19 5.12 -6.47 1.93
CA LEU A 19 6.01 -7.08 0.95
C LEU A 19 5.94 -6.29 -0.35
N PHE A 20 7.09 -5.82 -0.82
CA PHE A 20 7.20 -5.09 -2.08
C PHE A 20 7.22 -6.05 -3.27
N LEU A 21 6.33 -5.82 -4.25
CA LEU A 21 6.15 -6.66 -5.43
C LEU A 21 6.86 -6.06 -6.64
N GLU A 22 7.01 -6.84 -7.71
CA GLU A 22 7.71 -6.42 -8.93
C GLU A 22 7.05 -5.23 -9.64
N ARG A 23 5.73 -5.10 -9.54
CA ARG A 23 4.95 -4.11 -10.28
C ARG A 23 5.25 -2.69 -9.78
N LYS A 24 5.58 -1.80 -10.72
CA LYS A 24 5.80 -0.37 -10.47
C LYS A 24 5.06 0.48 -11.50
N ILE A 25 4.53 1.61 -11.05
CA ILE A 25 3.79 2.58 -11.88
C ILE A 25 4.07 3.97 -11.34
N ASP A 26 4.59 4.87 -12.19
CA ASP A 26 4.70 6.32 -11.93
C ASP A 26 5.30 6.72 -10.57
N GLY A 27 6.42 6.09 -10.18
CA GLY A 27 7.08 6.37 -8.90
C GLY A 27 6.39 5.75 -7.68
N TYR A 28 5.48 4.81 -7.90
CA TYR A 28 4.91 3.93 -6.90
C TYR A 28 5.30 2.48 -7.19
N GLN A 29 5.48 1.70 -6.13
CA GLN A 29 5.65 0.26 -6.19
C GLN A 29 4.44 -0.40 -5.53
N GLU A 30 3.92 -1.45 -6.14
CA GLU A 30 2.84 -2.25 -5.56
C GLU A 30 3.41 -3.07 -4.38
N VAL A 31 2.64 -3.14 -3.30
CA VAL A 31 2.97 -3.93 -2.12
C VAL A 31 1.76 -4.73 -1.68
N LEU A 32 2.04 -5.81 -0.96
CA LEU A 32 1.04 -6.60 -0.25
C LEU A 32 1.19 -6.35 1.24
N LEU A 33 0.16 -5.78 1.88
CA LEU A 33 0.11 -5.63 3.33
C LEU A 33 0.00 -7.02 3.99
N ASP A 34 0.25 -7.11 5.30
CA ASP A 34 0.10 -8.35 6.09
C ASP A 34 -1.30 -8.99 5.98
N ASN A 35 -2.33 -8.16 5.89
CA ASN A 35 -3.72 -8.56 5.68
C ASN A 35 -4.06 -8.83 4.20
N GLN A 36 -3.04 -8.95 3.34
CA GLN A 36 -3.14 -9.28 1.92
C GLN A 36 -3.87 -8.24 1.07
N ILE A 37 -3.96 -6.98 1.53
CA ILE A 37 -4.52 -5.90 0.72
C ILE A 37 -3.43 -5.34 -0.22
N PRO A 38 -3.64 -5.32 -1.55
CA PRO A 38 -2.75 -4.66 -2.48
C PRO A 38 -2.77 -3.14 -2.29
N THR A 39 -1.59 -2.53 -2.21
CA THR A 39 -1.41 -1.11 -1.90
C THR A 39 -0.31 -0.51 -2.77
N MET A 40 -0.42 0.76 -3.14
CA MET A 40 0.63 1.47 -3.86
C MET A 40 1.46 2.32 -2.91
N ILE A 41 2.77 2.08 -2.85
CA ILE A 41 3.69 2.81 -1.98
C ILE A 41 4.60 3.69 -2.82
N LYS A 42 4.63 4.99 -2.51
CA LYS A 42 5.50 5.95 -3.19
C LYS A 42 6.96 5.62 -2.89
N THR A 43 7.72 5.26 -3.92
CA THR A 43 9.15 4.99 -3.82
C THR A 43 9.81 5.06 -5.19
N THR A 44 11.04 5.57 -5.23
CA THR A 44 11.91 5.51 -6.42
C THR A 44 12.89 4.33 -6.36
N LYS A 45 12.99 3.65 -5.22
CA LYS A 45 13.88 2.50 -5.02
C LYS A 45 13.24 1.22 -5.54
N ASN A 46 14.07 0.27 -5.97
CA ASN A 46 13.62 -1.10 -6.21
C ASN A 46 13.72 -1.91 -4.92
N LEU A 47 12.57 -2.18 -4.29
CA LEU A 47 12.50 -2.92 -3.02
C LEU A 47 11.88 -4.31 -3.20
N THR A 48 11.78 -4.82 -4.43
CA THR A 48 11.13 -6.11 -4.71
C THR A 48 11.65 -7.23 -3.81
N GLY A 49 10.74 -7.97 -3.18
CA GLY A 49 11.07 -9.06 -2.27
C GLY A 49 11.40 -8.62 -0.85
N GLU A 50 11.54 -7.32 -0.59
CA GLU A 50 11.75 -6.80 0.76
C GLU A 50 10.43 -6.59 1.50
N ILE A 51 10.47 -6.80 2.82
CA ILE A 51 9.41 -6.42 3.74
C ILE A 51 9.82 -5.14 4.46
N LYS A 52 9.01 -4.08 4.37
CA LYS A 52 9.22 -2.81 5.08
C LYS A 52 7.94 -2.35 5.77
N ILE A 53 8.10 -1.48 6.77
CA ILE A 53 6.98 -0.78 7.37
C ILE A 53 6.56 0.38 6.46
N VAL A 54 5.28 0.44 6.13
CA VAL A 54 4.68 1.48 5.30
C VAL A 54 3.53 2.13 6.04
N LYS A 55 3.28 3.41 5.77
CA LYS A 55 2.11 4.14 6.29
C LYS A 55 1.11 4.37 5.17
N ILE A 56 -0.15 4.04 5.42
CA ILE A 56 -1.23 4.35 4.48
C ILE A 56 -1.68 5.79 4.70
N ASN A 57 -1.58 6.61 3.66
CA ASN A 57 -1.89 8.04 3.75
C ASN A 57 -3.28 8.37 3.24
N LYS A 58 -3.73 7.69 2.18
CA LYS A 58 -5.05 7.94 1.58
C LYS A 58 -5.56 6.73 0.82
N MET A 59 -6.83 6.81 0.46
CA MET A 59 -7.47 5.89 -0.49
C MET A 59 -7.90 6.67 -1.73
N THR A 60 -7.72 6.08 -2.92
CA THR A 60 -8.23 6.60 -4.19
C THR A 60 -9.14 5.57 -4.82
N SER A 61 -10.43 5.89 -4.98
CA SER A 61 -11.52 5.03 -5.48
C SER A 61 -11.57 3.63 -4.83
N ASP A 62 -10.66 2.73 -5.18
CA ASP A 62 -10.57 1.35 -4.66
C ASP A 62 -9.14 0.89 -4.31
N LYS A 63 -8.18 1.82 -4.16
CA LYS A 63 -6.78 1.51 -3.83
C LYS A 63 -6.28 2.31 -2.65
N LEU A 64 -5.49 1.68 -1.79
CA LEU A 64 -4.72 2.34 -0.75
C LEU A 64 -3.42 2.90 -1.33
N ILE A 65 -3.08 4.11 -0.91
CA ILE A 65 -1.83 4.78 -1.27
C ILE A 65 -1.10 5.17 0.00
N GLY A 66 0.19 4.85 0.04
CA GLY A 66 1.04 5.13 1.18
C GLY A 66 2.46 5.50 0.81
N GLU A 67 3.31 5.54 1.82
CA GLU A 67 4.74 5.80 1.72
C GLU A 67 5.52 4.93 2.70
N LEU A 68 6.83 4.82 2.49
CA LEU A 68 7.73 4.23 3.47
C LEU A 68 7.72 5.06 4.75
N LYS A 69 7.68 4.39 5.90
CA LYS A 69 7.80 5.04 7.21
C LYS A 69 9.27 5.25 7.59
#